data_AF-A0A935JC60-F1
#
_entry.id   AF-A0A935JC60-F1
#
_cell.length_a   1.000
_cell.length_b   1.000
_cell.length_c   1.000
_cell.angle_alpha   90.00
_cell.angle_beta   90.00
_cell.angle_gamma   90.00
#
_symmetry.space_group_name_H-M   'P 1'
#
loop_
_entity.id
_entity.type
_entity.pdbx_description
1 polymer ?
#
loop_
_entity_poly.entity_id
_entity_poly.type
_entity_poly.pdbx_seq_one_letter_code
_entity_poly.pdbx_strand_id
1 'polypeptide(L)'
;MKTFANKVITFNNNLQFIGKLPTGFRVLNPYLDNAETMQVMQQFYQKYYNDNSKRKFIVGINPSRHGAGVTGVPFTDTKRLEAVCGIKMQSAYTHEVSSVFMYNMIKAYGGPRLFYKQFYINSPFPLAIIRKDNNGKWLNANYYDNPLLYNSVKDFMIHSLKKHIGIGLDVSEVFILGKKNASFIRALNKEAKLFDTMTVLEHPRFIQQYKLKEQQYYIDKYILAFNNEK
;
A
#
# COMPACT_ATOMS: atom_id res chain seq x y z
N MET A 1 -14.88 -21.66 -4.18
CA MET A 1 -14.99 -20.31 -3.55
C MET A 1 -13.84 -19.45 -4.10
N LYS A 2 -14.03 -18.16 -4.45
CA LYS A 2 -12.92 -17.31 -4.95
C LYS A 2 -11.89 -17.06 -3.84
N THR A 3 -10.60 -17.27 -4.10
CA THR A 3 -9.53 -17.02 -3.12
C THR A 3 -9.33 -15.52 -2.88
N PHE A 4 -8.62 -15.16 -1.81
CA PHE A 4 -8.22 -13.78 -1.52
C PHE A 4 -7.47 -13.18 -2.72
N ALA A 5 -6.54 -13.94 -3.31
CA ALA A 5 -5.84 -13.56 -4.54
C ALA A 5 -6.82 -13.22 -5.68
N ASN A 6 -7.79 -14.09 -5.98
CA ASN A 6 -8.75 -13.83 -7.07
C ASN A 6 -9.53 -12.54 -6.84
N LYS A 7 -9.92 -12.26 -5.58
CA LYS A 7 -10.67 -11.05 -5.23
C LYS A 7 -9.82 -9.79 -5.39
N VAL A 8 -8.55 -9.80 -4.97
CA VAL A 8 -7.61 -8.68 -5.16
C VAL A 8 -7.32 -8.44 -6.63
N ILE A 9 -7.05 -9.50 -7.39
CA ILE A 9 -6.80 -9.41 -8.84
C ILE A 9 -8.02 -8.81 -9.55
N THR A 10 -9.23 -9.27 -9.20
CA THR A 10 -10.47 -8.70 -9.74
C THR A 10 -10.63 -7.23 -9.37
N PHE A 11 -10.32 -6.84 -8.14
CA PHE A 11 -10.35 -5.45 -7.72
C PHE A 11 -9.38 -4.58 -8.54
N ASN A 12 -8.12 -5.00 -8.67
CA ASN A 12 -7.10 -4.24 -9.42
C ASN A 12 -7.43 -4.15 -10.93
N ASN A 13 -7.96 -5.22 -11.53
CA ASN A 13 -8.42 -5.24 -12.93
C ASN A 13 -9.47 -4.16 -13.23
N ASN A 14 -10.33 -3.87 -12.26
CA ASN A 14 -11.43 -2.92 -12.41
C ASN A 14 -11.15 -1.59 -11.70
N LEU A 15 -9.91 -1.38 -11.23
CA LEU A 15 -9.57 -0.20 -10.46
C LEU A 15 -9.45 1.00 -11.38
N GLN A 16 -10.33 1.98 -11.19
CA GLN A 16 -10.31 3.24 -11.92
C GLN A 16 -10.82 4.37 -11.02
N PHE A 17 -10.18 5.53 -11.12
CA PHE A 17 -10.68 6.77 -10.54
C PHE A 17 -11.22 7.67 -11.65
N ILE A 18 -12.51 8.01 -11.58
CA ILE A 18 -13.24 8.81 -12.59
C ILE A 18 -13.56 10.23 -12.05
N GLY A 19 -13.16 10.54 -10.82
CA GLY A 19 -13.42 11.84 -10.19
C GLY A 19 -12.58 12.98 -10.79
N LYS A 20 -13.04 14.22 -10.58
CA LYS A 20 -12.28 15.43 -10.94
C LYS A 20 -11.19 15.68 -9.90
N LEU A 21 -10.02 16.13 -10.35
CA LEU A 21 -8.90 16.53 -9.50
C LEU A 21 -8.67 18.05 -9.60
N PRO A 22 -8.11 18.68 -8.56
CA PRO A 22 -7.66 20.07 -8.66
C PRO A 22 -6.61 20.25 -9.77
N THR A 23 -6.54 21.46 -10.32
CA THR A 23 -5.52 21.83 -11.33
C THR A 23 -4.12 21.47 -10.84
N GLY A 24 -3.34 20.86 -11.73
CA GLY A 24 -1.95 20.47 -11.44
C GLY A 24 -1.81 19.10 -10.78
N PHE A 25 -2.89 18.37 -10.51
CA PHE A 25 -2.85 16.98 -10.04
C PHE A 25 -3.30 15.99 -11.13
N ARG A 26 -2.69 14.80 -11.13
CA ARG A 26 -3.09 13.66 -11.98
C ARG A 26 -2.99 12.37 -11.20
N VAL A 27 -3.83 11.41 -11.58
CA VAL A 27 -3.76 10.03 -11.11
C VAL A 27 -3.05 9.20 -12.18
N LEU A 28 -2.16 8.32 -11.73
CA LEU A 28 -1.51 7.30 -12.56
C LEU A 28 -2.04 5.94 -12.17
N ASN A 29 -2.49 5.18 -13.17
CA ASN A 29 -2.99 3.83 -12.96
C ASN A 29 -2.01 2.80 -13.54
N PRO A 30 -1.23 2.13 -12.68
CA PRO A 30 -0.16 1.26 -13.13
C PRO A 30 -0.68 0.03 -13.91
N TYR A 31 -1.98 -0.28 -13.78
CA TYR A 31 -2.63 -1.42 -14.42
C TYR A 31 -3.09 -1.14 -15.85
N LEU A 32 -3.20 0.13 -16.25
CA LEU A 32 -3.59 0.52 -17.61
C LEU A 32 -2.38 0.83 -18.51
N ASP A 33 -1.30 1.36 -17.90
CA ASP A 33 -0.18 1.91 -18.67
C ASP A 33 0.86 0.84 -19.08
N ASN A 34 0.90 -0.31 -18.37
CA ASN A 34 1.86 -1.38 -18.65
C ASN A 34 1.25 -2.76 -18.40
N ALA A 35 1.13 -3.56 -19.46
CA ALA A 35 0.57 -4.91 -19.39
C ALA A 35 1.38 -5.86 -18.49
N GLU A 36 2.71 -5.68 -18.38
CA GLU A 36 3.54 -6.52 -17.51
C GLU A 36 3.20 -6.31 -16.03
N THR A 37 2.80 -5.10 -15.63
CA THR A 37 2.37 -4.80 -14.25
C THR A 37 1.28 -5.77 -13.80
N MET A 38 0.29 -6.01 -14.67
CA MET A 38 -0.80 -6.92 -14.39
C MET A 38 -0.32 -8.36 -14.22
N GLN A 39 0.65 -8.79 -15.04
CA GLN A 39 1.21 -10.15 -14.97
C GLN A 39 1.97 -10.37 -13.67
N VAL A 40 2.88 -9.46 -13.30
CA VAL A 40 3.71 -9.62 -12.09
C VAL A 40 2.88 -9.48 -10.81
N MET A 41 1.89 -8.58 -10.81
CA MET A 41 0.93 -8.43 -9.71
C MET A 41 0.10 -9.71 -9.51
N GLN A 42 -0.40 -10.32 -10.59
CA GLN A 42 -1.14 -11.58 -10.52
C GLN A 42 -0.27 -12.72 -9.96
N GLN A 43 0.96 -12.86 -10.44
CA GLN A 43 1.91 -13.85 -9.91
C GLN A 43 2.14 -13.67 -8.41
N PHE A 44 2.31 -12.42 -7.95
CA PHE A 44 2.51 -12.12 -6.54
C PHE A 44 1.30 -12.55 -5.69
N TYR A 45 0.09 -12.12 -6.06
CA TYR A 45 -1.09 -12.44 -5.27
C TYR A 45 -1.42 -13.94 -5.31
N GLN A 46 -1.25 -14.62 -6.46
CA GLN A 46 -1.39 -16.08 -6.54
C GLN A 46 -0.35 -16.81 -5.68
N LYS A 47 0.88 -16.28 -5.58
CA LYS A 47 1.93 -16.91 -4.76
C LYS A 47 1.68 -16.81 -3.25
N TYR A 48 1.14 -15.68 -2.78
CA TYR A 48 1.08 -15.38 -1.34
C TYR A 48 -0.34 -15.34 -0.74
N TYR A 49 -1.39 -15.27 -1.55
CA TYR A 49 -2.77 -15.09 -1.11
C TYR A 49 -3.75 -16.08 -1.76
N ASN A 50 -3.27 -17.21 -2.29
CA ASN A 50 -4.12 -18.23 -2.92
C ASN A 50 -4.81 -19.14 -1.90
N ASP A 51 -5.52 -18.53 -0.96
CA ASP A 51 -6.34 -19.17 0.06
C ASP A 51 -7.53 -18.27 0.41
N ASN A 52 -8.32 -18.64 1.40
CA ASN A 52 -9.51 -17.91 1.85
C ASN A 52 -9.40 -17.36 3.27
N SER A 53 -8.20 -17.40 3.88
CA SER A 53 -8.00 -16.95 5.25
C SER A 53 -8.12 -15.42 5.35
N LYS A 54 -8.61 -14.93 6.49
CA LYS A 54 -8.62 -13.48 6.77
C LYS A 54 -7.21 -12.94 6.86
N ARG A 55 -7.05 -11.64 6.62
CA ARG A 55 -5.76 -10.93 6.75
C ARG A 55 -5.90 -9.71 7.66
N LYS A 56 -4.96 -9.52 8.59
CA LYS A 56 -4.79 -8.24 9.29
C LYS A 56 -4.38 -7.16 8.28
N PHE A 57 -4.85 -5.94 8.48
CA PHE A 57 -4.66 -4.87 7.48
C PHE A 57 -3.54 -3.91 7.87
N ILE A 58 -2.61 -3.69 6.94
CA ILE A 58 -1.60 -2.64 7.03
C ILE A 58 -1.94 -1.58 5.97
N VAL A 59 -2.18 -0.36 6.40
CA VAL A 59 -2.60 0.73 5.53
C VAL A 59 -1.49 1.77 5.36
N GLY A 60 -0.97 1.85 4.13
CA GLY A 60 -0.06 2.88 3.66
C GLY A 60 -0.79 4.18 3.29
N ILE A 61 -0.09 5.08 2.57
CA ILE A 61 -0.63 6.38 2.16
C ILE A 61 -1.33 6.26 0.79
N ASN A 62 -0.55 6.24 -0.29
CA ASN A 62 -0.94 5.87 -1.64
C ASN A 62 0.31 5.45 -2.42
N PRO A 63 0.18 4.71 -3.53
CA PRO A 63 1.31 4.32 -4.36
C PRO A 63 2.18 5.50 -4.81
N SER A 64 3.48 5.23 -4.91
CA SER A 64 4.48 6.08 -5.58
C SER A 64 4.66 5.59 -7.03
N ARG A 65 4.95 6.51 -7.96
CA ARG A 65 5.22 6.17 -9.37
C ARG A 65 6.47 5.31 -9.61
N HIS A 66 7.29 5.07 -8.59
CA HIS A 66 8.51 4.26 -8.68
C HIS A 66 8.41 2.91 -7.94
N GLY A 67 7.33 2.69 -7.20
CA GLY A 67 7.12 1.52 -6.36
C GLY A 67 5.95 0.68 -6.86
N ALA A 68 4.90 0.58 -6.04
CA ALA A 68 3.64 -0.05 -6.43
C ALA A 68 2.97 0.60 -7.66
N GLY A 69 3.29 1.85 -7.99
CA GLY A 69 2.92 2.48 -9.26
C GLY A 69 3.68 1.94 -10.48
N VAL A 70 4.51 0.92 -10.32
CA VAL A 70 5.17 0.16 -11.39
C VAL A 70 4.84 -1.33 -11.26
N THR A 71 4.98 -1.91 -10.06
CA THR A 71 4.79 -3.36 -9.87
C THR A 71 3.35 -3.79 -9.58
N GLY A 72 2.48 -2.85 -9.23
CA GLY A 72 1.13 -3.16 -8.72
C GLY A 72 1.13 -3.79 -7.32
N VAL A 73 2.28 -3.90 -6.66
CA VAL A 73 2.42 -4.56 -5.35
C VAL A 73 2.90 -3.53 -4.30
N PRO A 74 2.11 -3.27 -3.24
CA PRO A 74 2.48 -2.32 -2.19
C PRO A 74 3.86 -2.57 -1.57
N PHE A 75 4.64 -1.50 -1.43
CA PHE A 75 6.01 -1.50 -0.88
C PHE A 75 6.96 -2.54 -1.49
N THR A 76 6.74 -2.91 -2.75
CA THR A 76 7.54 -3.90 -3.46
C THR A 76 8.00 -3.29 -4.77
N ASP A 77 9.23 -2.76 -4.79
CA ASP A 77 9.86 -2.33 -6.04
C ASP A 77 10.36 -3.53 -6.85
N THR A 78 10.82 -3.30 -8.08
CA THR A 78 11.22 -4.41 -8.96
C THR A 78 12.41 -5.20 -8.41
N LYS A 79 13.34 -4.54 -7.69
CA LYS A 79 14.48 -5.21 -7.03
C LYS A 79 14.02 -6.21 -5.98
N ARG A 80 13.09 -5.85 -5.09
CA ARG A 80 12.57 -6.77 -4.05
C ARG A 80 11.64 -7.82 -4.64
N LEU A 81 10.86 -7.45 -5.66
CA LEU A 81 10.00 -8.38 -6.37
C LEU A 81 10.82 -9.53 -6.98
N GLU A 82 11.96 -9.21 -7.62
CA GLU A 82 12.86 -10.22 -8.17
C GLU A 82 13.63 -10.94 -7.06
N ALA A 83 14.41 -10.23 -6.25
CA ALA A 83 15.37 -10.84 -5.33
C ALA A 83 14.74 -11.58 -4.15
N VAL A 84 13.55 -11.19 -3.69
CA VAL A 84 12.88 -11.81 -2.53
C VAL A 84 11.64 -12.59 -2.94
N CYS A 85 10.84 -12.06 -3.87
CA CYS A 85 9.64 -12.75 -4.33
C CYS A 85 9.87 -13.67 -5.52
N GLY A 86 11.04 -13.63 -6.18
CA GLY A 86 11.34 -14.47 -7.34
C GLY A 86 10.47 -14.16 -8.56
N ILE A 87 9.96 -12.94 -8.68
CA ILE A 87 9.12 -12.49 -9.78
C ILE A 87 9.86 -11.33 -10.46
N LYS A 88 10.37 -11.57 -11.66
CA LYS A 88 11.12 -10.57 -12.42
C LYS A 88 10.17 -9.73 -13.26
N MET A 89 10.42 -8.42 -13.29
CA MET A 89 9.81 -7.48 -14.23
C MET A 89 10.88 -7.04 -15.23
N GLN A 90 10.61 -7.16 -16.53
CA GLN A 90 11.55 -6.89 -17.62
C GLN A 90 11.49 -5.45 -18.09
N SER A 91 10.29 -4.85 -18.09
CA SER A 91 10.04 -3.50 -18.62
C SER A 91 10.57 -2.38 -17.73
N ALA A 92 10.91 -2.67 -16.48
CA ALA A 92 11.31 -1.64 -15.51
C ALA A 92 12.31 -2.16 -14.46
N TYR A 93 13.18 -1.26 -14.02
CA TYR A 93 14.08 -1.49 -12.90
C TYR A 93 14.05 -0.29 -11.95
N THR A 94 13.47 -0.46 -10.76
CA THR A 94 13.22 0.63 -9.82
C THR A 94 13.81 0.37 -8.44
N HIS A 95 14.05 1.46 -7.70
CA HIS A 95 14.51 1.42 -6.32
C HIS A 95 13.63 2.30 -5.43
N GLU A 96 12.92 1.68 -4.48
CA GLU A 96 12.14 2.37 -3.46
C GLU A 96 12.71 2.11 -2.06
N VAL A 97 13.16 3.17 -1.39
CA VAL A 97 13.71 3.08 -0.02
C VAL A 97 12.72 2.46 0.97
N SER A 98 11.42 2.76 0.84
CA SER A 98 10.37 2.16 1.68
C SER A 98 10.26 0.65 1.49
N SER A 99 10.50 0.16 0.27
CA SER A 99 10.56 -1.27 -0.02
C SER A 99 11.76 -1.94 0.65
N VAL A 100 12.92 -1.26 0.74
CA VAL A 100 14.08 -1.78 1.49
C VAL A 100 13.71 -2.08 2.94
N PHE A 101 13.14 -1.10 3.63
CA PHE A 101 12.74 -1.27 5.03
C PHE A 101 11.70 -2.38 5.19
N MET A 102 10.65 -2.37 4.37
CA MET A 102 9.57 -3.34 4.47
C MET A 102 10.07 -4.76 4.30
N TYR A 103 10.97 -5.02 3.34
CA TYR A 103 11.50 -6.37 3.14
C TYR A 103 12.54 -6.79 4.19
N ASN A 104 13.28 -5.83 4.78
CA ASN A 104 14.11 -6.13 5.96
C ASN A 104 13.24 -6.52 7.18
N MET A 105 12.14 -5.80 7.41
CA MET A 105 11.16 -6.12 8.44
C MET A 105 10.50 -7.48 8.17
N ILE A 106 10.04 -7.73 6.94
CA ILE A 106 9.43 -9.01 6.54
C ILE A 106 10.41 -10.17 6.73
N LYS A 107 11.70 -9.97 6.40
CA LYS A 107 12.74 -10.97 6.66
C LYS A 107 12.85 -11.27 8.16
N ALA A 108 12.93 -10.24 9.01
CA ALA A 108 13.01 -10.39 10.45
C ALA A 108 11.73 -11.00 11.07
N TYR A 109 10.56 -10.76 10.47
CA TYR A 109 9.28 -11.38 10.87
C TYR A 109 9.23 -12.90 10.60
N GLY A 110 10.11 -13.44 9.75
CA GLY A 110 10.11 -14.86 9.35
C GLY A 110 9.92 -15.10 7.85
N GLY A 111 10.00 -14.03 7.04
CA GLY A 111 9.98 -14.09 5.59
C GLY A 111 8.60 -13.88 4.96
N PRO A 112 8.55 -13.68 3.62
CA PRO A 112 7.36 -13.22 2.92
C PRO A 112 6.19 -14.21 2.98
N ARG A 113 6.46 -15.53 3.01
CA ARG A 113 5.40 -16.54 3.10
C ARG A 113 4.64 -16.46 4.43
N LEU A 114 5.35 -16.33 5.56
CA LEU A 114 4.72 -16.18 6.86
C LEU A 114 4.01 -14.84 6.99
N PHE A 115 4.69 -13.77 6.58
CA PHE A 115 4.14 -12.42 6.66
C PHE A 115 2.85 -12.26 5.85
N TYR A 116 2.85 -12.59 4.55
CA TYR A 116 1.69 -12.41 3.68
C TYR A 116 0.56 -13.44 3.92
N LYS A 117 0.83 -14.51 4.68
CA LYS A 117 -0.24 -15.38 5.21
C LYS A 117 -1.07 -14.68 6.29
N GLN A 118 -0.49 -13.71 7.00
CA GLN A 118 -1.14 -12.99 8.10
C GLN A 118 -1.60 -11.58 7.70
N PHE A 119 -0.80 -10.88 6.91
CA PHE A 119 -1.01 -9.46 6.60
C PHE A 119 -1.35 -9.22 5.14
N TYR A 120 -2.23 -8.24 4.92
CA TYR A 120 -2.47 -7.63 3.62
C TYR A 120 -2.12 -6.16 3.69
N ILE A 121 -1.33 -5.67 2.73
CA ILE A 121 -0.95 -4.26 2.65
C ILE A 121 -1.72 -3.60 1.51
N ASN A 122 -2.32 -2.44 1.78
CA ASN A 122 -2.84 -1.55 0.73
C ASN A 122 -2.89 -0.09 1.24
N SER A 123 -3.68 0.75 0.61
CA SER A 123 -3.84 2.18 0.91
C SER A 123 -5.30 2.60 0.67
N PRO A 124 -5.78 3.67 1.34
CA PRO A 124 -7.11 4.21 1.10
C PRO A 124 -7.30 4.62 -0.38
N PHE A 125 -6.26 5.21 -0.98
CA PHE A 125 -6.22 5.56 -2.39
C PHE A 125 -5.21 4.66 -3.13
N PRO A 126 -5.65 3.54 -3.74
CA PRO A 126 -4.77 2.51 -4.32
C PRO A 126 -4.16 2.88 -5.70
N LEU A 127 -4.09 4.16 -6.04
CA LEU A 127 -3.49 4.66 -7.28
C LEU A 127 -2.42 5.72 -6.98
N ALA A 128 -1.43 5.86 -7.86
CA ALA A 128 -0.41 6.89 -7.66
C ALA A 128 -0.99 8.27 -7.99
N ILE A 129 -0.63 9.28 -7.20
CA ILE A 129 -0.97 10.68 -7.46
C ILE A 129 0.31 11.44 -7.76
N ILE A 130 0.29 12.23 -8.82
CA ILE A 130 1.37 13.16 -9.16
C ILE A 130 0.86 14.59 -9.17
N ARG A 131 1.74 15.53 -8.81
CA ARG A 131 1.50 16.97 -8.88
C ARG A 131 2.56 17.65 -9.74
N LYS A 132 2.18 18.70 -10.45
CA LYS A 132 3.09 19.56 -11.20
C LYS A 132 3.69 20.60 -10.23
N ASP A 133 5.00 20.77 -10.24
CA ASP A 133 5.67 21.84 -9.49
C ASP A 133 5.74 23.15 -10.28
N ASN A 134 6.31 24.20 -9.66
CA ASN A 134 6.43 25.53 -10.27
C ASN A 134 7.30 25.53 -11.54
N ASN A 135 8.20 24.56 -11.67
CA ASN A 135 9.09 24.39 -12.84
C ASN A 135 8.47 23.46 -13.90
N GLY A 136 7.23 23.05 -13.70
CA GLY A 136 6.49 22.18 -14.61
C GLY A 136 6.82 20.69 -14.50
N LYS A 137 7.64 20.27 -13.55
CA LYS A 137 8.03 18.87 -13.34
C LYS A 137 6.96 18.14 -12.53
N TRP A 138 6.69 16.88 -12.91
CA TRP A 138 5.80 16.00 -12.15
C TRP A 138 6.53 15.37 -10.97
N LEU A 139 5.95 15.49 -9.78
CA LEU A 139 6.41 14.91 -8.52
C LEU A 139 5.33 14.01 -7.92
N ASN A 140 5.72 13.03 -7.10
CA ASN A 140 4.73 12.26 -6.33
C ASN A 140 3.99 13.20 -5.37
N ALA A 141 2.71 12.93 -5.15
CA ALA A 141 1.87 13.58 -4.17
C ALA A 141 1.18 12.55 -3.29
N ASN A 142 0.96 12.91 -2.03
CA ASN A 142 0.05 12.18 -1.17
C ASN A 142 -1.36 12.73 -1.33
N TYR A 143 -2.37 11.88 -1.14
CA TYR A 143 -3.78 12.28 -1.22
C TYR A 143 -4.13 13.43 -0.24
N TYR A 144 -3.34 13.63 0.81
CA TYR A 144 -3.52 14.66 1.83
C TYR A 144 -2.60 15.88 1.70
N ASP A 145 -1.84 16.01 0.60
CA ASP A 145 -0.91 17.13 0.44
C ASP A 145 -1.64 18.45 0.13
N ASN A 146 -2.88 18.38 -0.35
CA ASN A 146 -3.74 19.54 -0.62
C ASN A 146 -5.17 19.26 -0.13
N PRO A 147 -5.84 20.19 0.60
CA PRO A 147 -7.19 19.98 1.09
C PRO A 147 -8.25 19.75 -0.01
N LEU A 148 -8.13 20.46 -1.14
CA LEU A 148 -9.04 20.26 -2.28
C LEU A 148 -8.84 18.86 -2.88
N LEU A 149 -7.59 18.41 -3.01
CA LEU A 149 -7.29 17.05 -3.46
C LEU A 149 -7.91 16.01 -2.53
N TYR A 150 -7.69 16.15 -1.22
CA TYR A 150 -8.25 15.23 -0.22
C TYR A 150 -9.77 15.14 -0.34
N ASN A 151 -10.45 16.28 -0.42
CA ASN A 151 -11.90 16.33 -0.57
C ASN A 151 -12.38 15.67 -1.86
N SER A 152 -11.65 15.86 -2.97
CA SER A 152 -11.97 15.24 -4.27
C SER A 152 -11.84 13.72 -4.29
N VAL A 153 -11.01 13.12 -3.43
CA VAL A 153 -10.75 11.67 -3.43
C VAL A 153 -11.31 10.94 -2.20
N LYS A 154 -11.86 11.66 -1.21
CA LYS A 154 -12.34 11.12 0.07
C LYS A 154 -13.36 9.98 -0.10
N ASP A 155 -14.40 10.20 -0.90
CA ASP A 155 -15.47 9.23 -1.05
C ASP A 155 -14.98 7.97 -1.78
N PHE A 156 -14.09 8.14 -2.75
CA PHE A 156 -13.41 7.03 -3.40
C PHE A 156 -12.54 6.24 -2.42
N MET A 157 -11.83 6.91 -1.50
CA MET A 157 -11.04 6.25 -0.47
C MET A 157 -11.91 5.40 0.46
N ILE A 158 -13.06 5.92 0.90
CA ILE A 158 -14.03 5.15 1.71
C ILE A 158 -14.55 3.95 0.92
N HIS A 159 -14.92 4.14 -0.34
CA HIS A 159 -15.39 3.06 -1.20
C HIS A 159 -14.32 1.97 -1.37
N SER A 160 -13.08 2.36 -1.66
CA SER A 160 -11.93 1.48 -1.81
C SER A 160 -11.67 0.66 -0.54
N LEU A 161 -11.65 1.30 0.63
CA LEU A 161 -11.48 0.61 1.92
C LEU A 161 -12.60 -0.39 2.18
N LYS A 162 -13.86 -0.03 1.92
CA LYS A 162 -15.00 -0.97 2.05
C LYS A 162 -14.86 -2.17 1.11
N LYS A 163 -14.38 -1.95 -0.12
CA LYS A 163 -14.09 -3.06 -1.06
C LYS A 163 -12.99 -3.96 -0.52
N HIS A 164 -11.89 -3.40 -0.01
CA HIS A 164 -10.82 -4.19 0.61
C HIS A 164 -11.31 -4.98 1.82
N ILE A 165 -12.12 -4.39 2.70
CA ILE A 165 -12.73 -5.10 3.83
C ILE A 165 -13.52 -6.32 3.33
N GLY A 166 -14.34 -6.14 2.29
CA GLY A 166 -15.11 -7.21 1.64
C GLY A 166 -14.27 -8.31 0.97
N ILE A 167 -12.97 -8.10 0.72
CA ILE A 167 -12.07 -9.15 0.23
C ILE A 167 -11.86 -10.23 1.30
N GLY A 168 -11.83 -9.84 2.57
CA GLY A 168 -11.63 -10.72 3.72
C GLY A 168 -10.64 -10.16 4.74
N LEU A 169 -10.71 -8.87 5.06
CA LEU A 169 -9.87 -8.29 6.10
C LEU A 169 -10.42 -8.59 7.49
N ASP A 170 -9.52 -8.75 8.44
CA ASP A 170 -9.82 -8.55 9.85
C ASP A 170 -9.88 -7.03 10.12
N VAL A 171 -10.99 -6.58 10.70
CA VAL A 171 -11.26 -5.16 10.99
C VAL A 171 -11.13 -4.81 12.47
N SER A 172 -10.80 -5.78 13.31
CA SER A 172 -10.56 -5.57 14.75
C SER A 172 -9.42 -4.58 14.99
N GLU A 173 -8.38 -4.63 14.15
CA GLU A 173 -7.27 -3.69 14.20
C GLU A 173 -6.68 -3.41 12.81
N VAL A 174 -6.36 -2.13 12.57
CA VAL A 174 -5.59 -1.69 11.41
C VAL A 174 -4.24 -1.09 11.85
N PHE A 175 -3.18 -1.45 11.13
CA PHE A 175 -1.84 -0.90 11.31
C PHE A 175 -1.60 0.23 10.30
N ILE A 176 -1.55 1.46 10.78
CA ILE A 176 -1.44 2.66 9.94
C ILE A 176 0.02 3.08 9.83
N LEU A 177 0.52 3.17 8.61
CA LEU A 177 1.88 3.64 8.33
C LEU A 177 1.88 5.17 8.18
N GLY A 178 2.44 5.86 9.18
CA GLY A 178 2.67 7.31 9.20
C GLY A 178 1.72 8.08 10.11
N LYS A 179 2.28 8.98 10.93
CA LYS A 179 1.52 9.82 11.88
C LYS A 179 0.54 10.76 11.19
N LYS A 180 0.95 11.42 10.09
CA LYS A 180 0.05 12.26 9.29
C LYS A 180 -1.04 11.43 8.63
N ASN A 181 -0.71 10.25 8.09
CA ASN A 181 -1.67 9.32 7.52
C ASN A 181 -2.78 8.95 8.52
N ALA A 182 -2.38 8.68 9.77
CA ALA A 182 -3.31 8.31 10.83
C ALA A 182 -4.39 9.36 11.14
N SER A 183 -4.11 10.67 11.02
CA SER A 183 -5.17 11.68 11.22
C SER A 183 -6.26 11.58 10.15
N PHE A 184 -5.87 11.30 8.89
CA PHE A 184 -6.83 11.14 7.79
C PHE A 184 -7.58 9.81 7.90
N ILE A 185 -6.91 8.69 8.20
CA ILE A 185 -7.59 7.41 8.41
C ILE A 185 -8.57 7.48 9.57
N ARG A 186 -8.25 8.18 10.68
CA ARG A 186 -9.20 8.43 11.77
C ARG A 186 -10.43 9.22 11.32
N ALA A 187 -10.25 10.23 10.47
CA ALA A 187 -11.37 11.00 9.92
C ALA A 187 -12.27 10.11 9.04
N LEU A 188 -11.69 9.31 8.14
CA LEU A 188 -12.43 8.32 7.34
C LEU A 188 -13.15 7.30 8.23
N ASN A 189 -12.49 6.81 9.29
CA ASN A 189 -13.05 5.82 10.21
C ASN A 189 -14.22 6.39 11.02
N LYS A 190 -14.12 7.65 11.46
CA LYS A 190 -15.22 8.34 12.16
C LYS A 190 -16.48 8.44 11.30
N GLU A 191 -16.31 8.65 10.00
CA GLU A 191 -17.41 8.76 9.04
C GLU A 191 -18.00 7.40 8.65
N ALA A 192 -17.13 6.41 8.39
CA ALA A 192 -17.54 5.16 7.75
C ALA A 192 -17.48 3.90 8.65
N LYS A 193 -17.01 4.02 9.90
CA LYS A 193 -16.89 2.91 10.89
C LYS A 193 -16.23 1.66 10.30
N LEU A 194 -14.98 1.81 9.86
CA LEU A 194 -14.24 0.82 9.08
C LEU A 194 -13.45 -0.18 9.95
N PHE A 195 -12.90 0.28 11.08
CA PHE A 195 -12.00 -0.49 11.95
C PHE A 195 -12.26 -0.16 13.43
N ASP A 196 -12.07 -1.14 14.31
CA ASP A 196 -12.28 -0.97 15.75
C ASP A 196 -11.07 -0.30 16.42
N THR A 197 -9.88 -0.87 16.22
CA THR A 197 -8.60 -0.38 16.77
C THR A 197 -7.67 0.15 15.68
N MET A 198 -6.93 1.21 15.99
CA MET A 198 -5.94 1.82 15.08
C MET A 198 -4.57 1.91 15.75
N THR A 199 -3.63 1.07 15.31
CA THR A 199 -2.24 1.11 15.77
C THR A 199 -1.38 1.86 14.75
N VAL A 200 -0.65 2.88 15.20
CA VAL A 200 0.13 3.76 14.32
C VAL A 200 1.61 3.43 14.40
N LEU A 201 2.23 3.20 13.24
CA LEU A 201 3.65 2.94 13.08
C LEU A 201 4.29 4.03 12.21
N GLU A 202 5.57 4.34 12.42
CA GLU A 202 6.29 5.32 11.61
C GLU A 202 6.41 4.82 10.17
N HIS A 203 6.16 5.69 9.18
CA HIS A 203 6.18 5.27 7.79
C HIS A 203 7.57 4.78 7.35
N PRO A 204 7.70 3.68 6.58
CA PRO A 204 8.99 3.14 6.13
C PRO A 204 9.91 4.18 5.47
N ARG A 205 9.34 5.09 4.67
CA ARG A 205 10.08 6.23 4.07
C ARG A 205 10.74 7.12 5.12
N PHE A 206 9.99 7.51 6.17
CA PHE A 206 10.52 8.35 7.23
C PHE A 206 11.69 7.67 7.93
N ILE A 207 11.55 6.37 8.21
CA ILE A 207 12.60 5.59 8.87
C ILE A 207 13.88 5.59 8.03
N GLN A 208 13.77 5.28 6.74
CA GLN A 208 14.91 5.23 5.83
C GLN A 208 15.58 6.60 5.58
N GLN A 209 14.81 7.69 5.63
CA GLN A 209 15.32 9.03 5.38
C GLN A 209 15.95 9.69 6.61
N TYR A 210 15.38 9.47 7.79
CA TYR A 210 15.72 10.25 8.99
C TYR A 210 16.20 9.40 10.16
N LYS A 211 15.99 8.09 10.12
CA LYS A 211 16.20 7.16 11.24
C LYS A 211 16.95 5.89 10.84
N LEU A 212 17.77 5.97 9.79
CA LEU A 212 18.49 4.82 9.25
C LEU A 212 19.38 4.14 10.30
N LYS A 213 20.05 4.92 11.16
CA LYS A 213 20.87 4.39 12.27
C LYS A 213 20.06 3.62 13.32
N GLU A 214 18.76 3.90 13.42
CA GLU A 214 17.81 3.29 14.37
C GLU A 214 16.95 2.22 13.67
N GLN A 215 17.28 1.79 12.45
CA GLN A 215 16.42 0.91 11.65
C GLN A 215 16.00 -0.37 12.38
N GLN A 216 16.91 -1.02 13.11
CA GLN A 216 16.60 -2.26 13.83
C GLN A 216 15.53 -2.04 14.91
N TYR A 217 15.64 -0.95 15.67
CA TYR A 217 14.62 -0.57 16.66
C TYR A 217 13.22 -0.47 16.03
N TYR A 218 13.11 0.13 14.83
CA TYR A 218 11.82 0.22 14.14
C TYR A 218 11.34 -1.13 13.58
N ILE A 219 12.25 -2.02 13.16
CA ILE A 219 11.87 -3.39 12.77
C ILE A 219 11.26 -4.12 13.97
N ASP A 220 11.93 -4.07 15.12
CA ASP A 220 11.47 -4.73 16.35
C ASP A 220 10.13 -4.15 16.81
N LYS A 221 9.97 -2.83 16.72
CA LYS A 221 8.70 -2.13 17.02
C LYS A 221 7.55 -2.62 16.13
N TYR A 222 7.79 -2.81 14.84
CA TYR A 222 6.77 -3.32 13.91
C TYR A 222 6.37 -4.76 14.30
N ILE A 223 7.36 -5.63 14.52
CA ILE A 223 7.12 -7.04 14.86
C ILE A 223 6.38 -7.16 16.19
N LEU A 224 6.75 -6.36 17.20
CA LEU A 224 6.07 -6.32 18.48
C LEU A 224 4.59 -5.91 18.31
N ALA A 225 4.33 -4.86 17.52
CA ALA A 225 2.96 -4.43 17.24
C ALA A 225 2.12 -5.52 16.53
N PHE A 226 2.73 -6.29 15.63
CA PHE A 226 2.05 -7.36 14.89
C PHE A 226 1.70 -8.58 15.73
N ASN A 227 2.51 -8.87 16.74
CA ASN A 227 2.39 -10.05 17.60
C ASN A 227 1.66 -9.79 18.91
N ASN A 228 1.44 -8.52 19.29
CA ASN A 228 0.61 -8.21 20.44
C ASN A 228 -0.84 -8.61 20.14
N GLU A 229 -1.28 -9.73 20.72
CA GLU A 229 -2.70 -10.04 20.86
C GLU A 229 -3.27 -9.07 21.89
N LYS A 230 -4.31 -8.32 21.48
CA LYS A 230 -5.15 -7.55 22.40
C LYS A 230 -6.44 -8.32 22.64
#